data_AF-A0A2M9ASU3-F1
#
_entry.id   AF-A0A2M9ASU3-F1
#
_cell.length_a   1.000
_cell.length_b   1.000
_cell.length_c   1.000
_cell.angle_alpha   90.00
_cell.angle_beta   90.00
_cell.angle_gamma   90.00
#
_symmetry.space_group_name_H-M   'P 1'
#
loop_
_entity.id
_entity.type
_entity.pdbx_description
1 polymer ?
#
loop_
_entity_poly.entity_id
_entity_poly.type
_entity_poly.pdbx_seq_one_letter_code
_entity_poly.pdbx_strand_id
1 'polypeptide(L)'
;MHNKLGPWALVVLGLGSCQTSFEQAPGQAPLAQFKLPLIQQPPQPPPAPLQVDSIRAVAHRLVGRFSFANRLNLQKPDSLGADRYELDSGQPFRWADSLNTDGLELIADYQTSLPFRESGELPARLVYPVYIVNSTPRAKLLCGKDSWTYAIQEARDRTGQWRPIESKGPESCGNGEWILKIRPRQMVVLLVDKYQGSFKTRLRLRLSNGNSQYVSAAYEGWISETQFLPTQRERRLLAKDKLAVAGLYYGALPALIDSLDLRERQTPHN
;
A
#
# COMPACT_ATOMS: atom_id res chain seq x y z
N MET A 1 70.85 32.58 7.27
CA MET A 1 69.50 33.10 7.57
C MET A 1 68.50 32.39 6.67
N HIS A 2 67.52 31.73 7.28
CA HIS A 2 66.19 31.31 6.79
C HIS A 2 66.04 30.64 5.41
N ASN A 3 65.70 29.34 5.36
CA ASN A 3 64.32 28.78 5.24
C ASN A 3 63.67 29.15 3.89
N LYS A 4 63.01 28.31 3.09
CA LYS A 4 62.38 26.98 3.22
C LYS A 4 61.88 26.64 1.79
N LEU A 5 61.74 25.36 1.44
CA LEU A 5 60.57 24.73 0.80
C LEU A 5 60.99 23.37 0.22
N GLY A 6 60.58 22.30 0.91
CA GLY A 6 60.79 20.91 0.50
C GLY A 6 59.73 20.41 -0.48
N PRO A 7 59.97 19.28 -1.16
CA PRO A 7 59.05 18.70 -2.12
C PRO A 7 57.95 17.89 -1.42
N TRP A 8 56.75 17.99 -1.98
CA TRP A 8 55.56 17.22 -1.59
C TRP A 8 55.76 15.74 -1.97
N ALA A 9 55.80 14.87 -0.97
CA ALA A 9 55.62 13.43 -1.15
C ALA A 9 54.13 13.09 -1.02
N LEU A 10 53.57 12.50 -2.07
CA LEU A 10 52.24 11.88 -2.05
C LEU A 10 52.23 10.72 -1.05
N VAL A 11 51.42 10.84 0.00
CA VAL A 11 51.01 9.68 0.81
C VAL A 11 49.71 9.15 0.22
N VAL A 12 49.79 7.98 -0.41
CA VAL A 12 48.63 7.19 -0.80
C VAL A 12 48.08 6.54 0.47
N LEU A 13 47.06 7.13 1.08
CA LEU A 13 46.26 6.48 2.10
C LEU A 13 45.30 5.51 1.41
N GLY A 14 45.63 4.22 1.48
CA GLY A 14 44.71 3.15 1.15
C GLY A 14 43.49 3.23 2.07
N LEU A 15 42.34 3.62 1.51
CA LEU A 15 41.05 3.45 2.17
C LEU A 15 40.75 1.95 2.19
N GLY A 16 41.17 1.29 3.26
CA GLY A 16 40.71 -0.04 3.62
C GLY A 16 39.20 0.00 3.74
N SER A 17 38.53 -0.73 2.85
CA SER A 17 37.10 -1.00 2.90
C SER A 17 36.77 -1.69 4.22
N CYS A 18 36.15 -0.95 5.15
CA CYS A 18 35.42 -1.53 6.28
C CYS A 18 34.24 -2.33 5.72
N GLN A 19 34.47 -3.60 5.39
CA GLN A 19 33.40 -4.59 5.34
C GLN A 19 33.09 -4.97 6.77
N THR A 20 32.12 -4.29 7.38
CA THR A 20 31.45 -4.77 8.58
C THR A 20 30.57 -5.95 8.18
N SER A 21 31.19 -7.13 8.10
CA SER A 21 30.50 -8.40 8.09
C SER A 21 29.76 -8.53 9.42
N PHE A 22 28.45 -8.38 9.44
CA PHE A 22 27.66 -8.84 10.58
C PHE A 22 27.74 -10.37 10.59
N GLU A 23 28.66 -10.91 11.40
CA GLU A 23 28.70 -12.32 11.74
C GLU A 23 27.37 -12.70 12.40
N GLN A 24 26.56 -13.47 11.69
CA GLN A 24 25.39 -14.11 12.28
C GLN A 24 25.88 -15.09 13.35
N ALA A 25 25.33 -14.98 14.57
CA ALA A 25 25.64 -15.90 15.65
C ALA A 25 25.38 -17.36 15.20
N PRO A 26 26.34 -18.28 15.42
CA PRO A 26 26.20 -19.66 14.97
C PRO A 26 25.03 -20.34 15.70
N GLY A 27 24.05 -20.82 14.93
CA GLY A 27 22.90 -21.59 15.43
C GLY A 27 21.52 -21.01 15.13
N GLN A 28 21.41 -19.81 14.56
CA GLN A 28 20.12 -19.31 14.05
C GLN A 28 19.92 -19.77 12.61
N ALA A 29 18.93 -20.63 12.37
CA ALA A 29 18.47 -20.92 11.02
C ALA A 29 18.17 -19.60 10.29
N PRO A 30 18.53 -19.45 9.00
CA PRO A 30 18.23 -18.23 8.26
C PRO A 30 16.75 -17.89 8.42
N LEU A 31 16.47 -16.65 8.83
CA LEU A 31 15.08 -16.18 8.91
C LEU A 31 14.43 -16.40 7.55
N ALA A 32 13.35 -17.19 7.53
CA ALA A 32 12.68 -17.52 6.27
C ALA A 32 12.17 -16.24 5.62
N GLN A 33 12.74 -15.91 4.46
CA GLN A 33 12.36 -14.74 3.68
C GLN A 33 10.96 -14.94 3.09
N PHE A 34 10.18 -13.86 3.03
CA PHE A 34 8.86 -13.88 2.40
C PHE A 34 8.96 -14.29 0.92
N LYS A 35 8.03 -15.15 0.49
CA LYS A 35 7.82 -15.53 -0.91
C LYS A 35 6.34 -15.46 -1.20
N LEU A 36 5.98 -15.08 -2.43
CA LEU A 36 4.59 -15.01 -2.85
C LEU A 36 3.93 -16.40 -2.70
N PRO A 37 2.83 -16.51 -1.92
CA PRO A 37 2.14 -17.78 -1.75
C PRO A 37 1.27 -18.09 -2.96
N LEU A 38 1.15 -19.38 -3.29
CA LEU A 38 0.11 -19.85 -4.20
C LEU A 38 -1.25 -19.82 -3.49
N ILE A 39 -2.18 -19.02 -3.99
CA ILE A 39 -3.53 -18.95 -3.44
C ILE A 39 -4.35 -20.17 -3.89
N GLN A 40 -4.90 -20.89 -2.93
CA GLN A 40 -5.81 -22.01 -3.16
C GLN A 40 -7.23 -21.48 -3.26
N GLN A 41 -7.78 -21.48 -4.47
CA GLN A 41 -9.18 -21.18 -4.71
C GLN A 41 -9.80 -22.23 -5.63
N PRO A 42 -11.09 -22.54 -5.46
CA PRO A 42 -11.81 -23.33 -6.44
C PRO A 42 -11.79 -22.62 -7.80
N PRO A 43 -11.73 -23.36 -8.93
CA PRO A 43 -11.77 -22.75 -10.25
C PRO A 43 -13.06 -21.95 -10.42
N GLN A 44 -12.93 -20.67 -10.70
CA GLN A 44 -14.04 -19.79 -11.03
C GLN A 44 -13.61 -18.89 -12.19
N PRO A 45 -14.47 -18.68 -13.21
CA PRO A 45 -14.14 -17.77 -14.29
C PRO A 45 -13.96 -16.36 -13.70
N PRO A 46 -12.81 -15.70 -13.95
CA PRO A 46 -12.59 -14.36 -13.45
C PRO A 46 -13.58 -13.39 -14.12
N PRO A 47 -14.25 -12.51 -13.35
CA PRO A 47 -15.00 -11.40 -13.94
C PRO A 47 -14.06 -10.46 -14.68
N ALA A 48 -14.61 -9.59 -15.53
CA ALA A 48 -13.84 -8.54 -16.18
C ALA A 48 -13.25 -7.57 -15.13
N PRO A 49 -12.06 -6.98 -15.38
CA PRO A 49 -11.57 -5.88 -14.56
C PRO A 49 -12.55 -4.70 -14.57
N LEU A 50 -12.51 -3.91 -13.51
CA LEU A 50 -13.46 -2.84 -13.30
C LEU A 50 -13.16 -1.65 -14.23
N GLN A 51 -14.18 -1.10 -14.88
CA GLN A 51 -14.10 0.13 -15.64
C GLN A 51 -14.75 1.27 -14.86
N VAL A 52 -14.04 2.38 -14.71
CA VAL A 52 -14.53 3.58 -14.02
C VAL A 52 -14.05 4.83 -14.73
N ASP A 53 -14.85 5.90 -14.65
CA ASP A 53 -14.61 7.15 -15.37
C ASP A 53 -14.23 8.32 -14.43
N SER A 54 -13.92 8.02 -13.17
CA SER A 54 -13.47 8.99 -12.15
C SER A 54 -12.83 8.24 -10.98
N ILE A 55 -12.18 8.98 -10.08
CA ILE A 55 -11.68 8.46 -8.81
C ILE A 55 -12.82 7.70 -8.12
N ARG A 56 -12.52 6.47 -7.69
CA ARG A 56 -13.47 5.63 -6.98
C ARG A 56 -13.16 5.63 -5.49
N ALA A 57 -14.18 5.91 -4.68
CA ALA A 57 -14.10 5.68 -3.24
C ALA A 57 -14.04 4.17 -2.95
N VAL A 58 -13.06 3.72 -2.18
CA VAL A 58 -12.79 2.29 -1.92
C VAL A 58 -12.65 1.99 -0.43
N ALA A 59 -13.02 0.77 -0.08
CA ALA A 59 -12.74 0.14 1.21
C ALA A 59 -12.18 -1.25 0.89
N HIS A 60 -10.88 -1.33 0.59
CA HIS A 60 -10.24 -2.57 0.16
C HIS A 60 -10.39 -3.66 1.22
N ARG A 61 -10.84 -4.84 0.80
CA ARG A 61 -11.21 -5.91 1.75
C ARG A 61 -9.97 -6.50 2.39
N LEU A 62 -9.87 -6.40 3.71
CA LEU A 62 -8.94 -7.18 4.50
C LEU A 62 -9.49 -8.60 4.68
N VAL A 63 -8.72 -9.58 4.20
CA VAL A 63 -9.06 -11.01 4.34
C VAL A 63 -8.74 -11.48 5.74
N GLY A 64 -7.55 -11.13 6.23
CA GLY A 64 -7.07 -11.54 7.54
C GLY A 64 -5.56 -11.63 7.61
N ARG A 65 -5.09 -12.12 8.76
CA ARG A 65 -3.67 -12.37 9.05
C ARG A 65 -3.33 -13.83 8.77
N PHE A 66 -2.10 -14.06 8.34
CA PHE A 66 -1.56 -15.38 8.04
C PHE A 66 -0.09 -15.45 8.44
N SER A 67 0.38 -16.64 8.78
CA SER A 67 1.82 -16.92 8.82
C SER A 67 2.38 -17.04 7.40
N PHE A 68 3.68 -16.80 7.22
CA PHE A 68 4.34 -17.05 5.94
C PHE A 68 4.17 -18.51 5.54
N ALA A 69 3.70 -18.74 4.31
CA ALA A 69 3.44 -20.06 3.77
C ALA A 69 3.64 -20.05 2.26
N ASN A 70 3.94 -21.21 1.69
CA ASN A 70 4.02 -21.37 0.23
C ASN A 70 2.63 -21.47 -0.42
N ARG A 71 1.60 -21.79 0.36
CA ARG A 71 0.21 -21.95 -0.09
C ARG A 71 -0.71 -21.27 0.90
N LEU A 72 -1.76 -20.62 0.39
CA LEU A 72 -2.69 -19.86 1.21
C LEU A 72 -4.13 -20.23 0.90
N ASN A 73 -4.90 -20.57 1.93
CA ASN A 73 -6.35 -20.67 1.82
C ASN A 73 -6.97 -19.40 2.42
N LEU A 74 -7.45 -18.50 1.57
CA LEU A 74 -8.03 -17.22 2.00
C LEU A 74 -9.29 -17.35 2.86
N GLN A 75 -9.95 -18.52 2.88
CA GLN A 75 -11.12 -18.79 3.72
C GLN A 75 -10.74 -19.19 5.16
N LYS A 76 -9.46 -19.46 5.42
CA LYS A 76 -8.95 -19.87 6.72
C LYS A 76 -7.86 -18.90 7.20
N PRO A 77 -8.17 -17.60 7.38
CA PRO A 77 -7.25 -16.70 8.07
C PRO A 77 -7.01 -17.18 9.50
N ASP A 78 -5.88 -16.78 10.07
CA ASP A 78 -5.59 -17.02 11.48
C ASP A 78 -6.77 -16.52 12.31
N SER A 79 -7.26 -17.35 13.24
CA SER A 79 -8.26 -16.92 14.22
C SER A 79 -7.73 -15.69 14.94
N LEU A 80 -8.32 -14.52 14.68
CA LEU A 80 -7.78 -13.25 15.17
C LEU A 80 -7.81 -13.12 16.71
N GLY A 81 -8.48 -14.04 17.42
CA GLY A 81 -8.31 -14.33 18.86
C GLY A 81 -8.18 -13.11 19.79
N ALA A 82 -7.48 -13.29 20.91
CA ALA A 82 -7.07 -12.20 21.80
C ALA A 82 -6.14 -11.17 21.10
N ASP A 83 -5.64 -11.47 19.90
CA ASP A 83 -4.76 -10.58 19.12
C ASP A 83 -5.51 -9.43 18.41
N ARG A 84 -6.86 -9.37 18.50
CA ARG A 84 -7.66 -8.18 18.17
C ARG A 84 -7.57 -7.08 19.24
N TYR A 85 -7.19 -7.44 20.46
CA TYR A 85 -7.34 -6.61 21.65
C TYR A 85 -5.99 -6.44 22.34
N GLU A 86 -5.26 -5.37 22.02
CA GLU A 86 -4.70 -4.56 23.09
C GLU A 86 -5.81 -3.59 23.54
N LEU A 87 -6.90 -4.15 24.07
CA LEU A 87 -7.52 -3.63 25.30
C LEU A 87 -6.74 -4.28 26.46
N ASP A 88 -5.42 -4.08 26.50
CA ASP A 88 -4.66 -4.35 27.72
C ASP A 88 -4.94 -3.13 28.61
N SER A 89 -5.99 -3.28 29.41
CA SER A 89 -6.53 -2.29 30.34
C SER A 89 -5.52 -1.96 31.44
N GLY A 90 -4.46 -1.22 31.10
CA GLY A 90 -3.51 -0.72 32.09
C GLY A 90 -2.24 -0.07 31.55
N GLN A 91 -1.88 -0.20 30.28
CA GLN A 91 -0.68 0.44 29.73
C GLN A 91 -1.05 1.36 28.55
N PRO A 92 -0.72 2.66 28.60
CA PRO A 92 -1.00 3.56 27.49
C PRO A 92 -0.22 3.11 26.26
N PHE A 93 -0.96 2.82 25.19
CA PHE A 93 -0.56 2.82 23.79
C PHE A 93 0.88 3.34 23.53
N ARG A 94 1.84 2.43 23.35
CA ARG A 94 3.22 2.79 23.00
C ARG A 94 3.44 2.60 21.50
N TRP A 95 3.17 3.66 20.74
CA TRP A 95 3.59 3.78 19.33
C TRP A 95 5.05 3.39 19.10
N ALA A 96 5.90 3.51 20.13
CA ALA A 96 7.33 3.22 20.12
C ALA A 96 7.69 1.91 19.39
N ASP A 97 6.90 0.84 19.52
CA ASP A 97 7.19 -0.45 18.88
C ASP A 97 6.98 -0.43 17.35
N SER A 98 6.22 0.54 16.84
CA SER A 98 6.02 0.81 15.41
C SER A 98 6.82 2.02 14.89
N LEU A 99 7.60 2.71 15.74
CA LEU A 99 8.41 3.87 15.35
C LEU A 99 9.82 3.51 14.82
N ASN A 100 10.17 2.22 14.79
CA ASN A 100 11.42 1.79 14.20
C ASN A 100 11.42 2.02 12.67
N THR A 101 12.60 2.27 12.10
CA THR A 101 12.78 2.47 10.65
C THR A 101 12.57 1.21 9.81
N ASP A 102 12.56 0.02 10.43
CA ASP A 102 12.25 -1.25 9.79
C ASP A 102 10.72 -1.46 9.78
N GLY A 103 10.04 -0.87 8.80
CA GLY A 103 8.57 -0.87 8.73
C GLY A 103 7.94 -2.16 8.20
N LEU A 104 6.64 -2.09 7.91
CA LEU A 104 5.94 -3.09 7.10
C LEU A 104 6.32 -2.97 5.61
N GLU A 105 6.30 -4.08 4.89
CA GLU A 105 6.46 -4.10 3.43
C GLU A 105 5.11 -4.28 2.74
N LEU A 106 4.89 -3.57 1.63
CA LEU A 106 3.72 -3.75 0.76
C LEU A 106 4.12 -4.46 -0.53
N ILE A 107 3.63 -5.68 -0.72
CA ILE A 107 3.92 -6.50 -1.89
C ILE A 107 2.63 -6.74 -2.66
N ALA A 108 2.51 -6.10 -3.83
CA ALA A 108 1.38 -6.28 -4.73
C ALA A 108 1.65 -7.43 -5.70
N ASP A 109 0.87 -8.50 -5.61
CA ASP A 109 0.91 -9.59 -6.59
C ASP A 109 -0.14 -9.36 -7.67
N TYR A 110 0.17 -8.42 -8.57
CA TYR A 110 -0.72 -8.03 -9.66
C TYR A 110 -0.83 -9.11 -10.75
N GLN A 111 0.02 -10.15 -10.74
CA GLN A 111 -0.09 -11.27 -11.67
C GLN A 111 -1.22 -12.21 -11.27
N THR A 112 -1.47 -12.36 -9.96
CA THR A 112 -2.60 -13.14 -9.46
C THR A 112 -3.92 -12.38 -9.67
N SER A 113 -4.91 -13.08 -10.21
CA SER A 113 -6.28 -12.59 -10.43
C SER A 113 -7.24 -13.48 -9.68
N LEU A 114 -8.04 -12.89 -8.80
CA LEU A 114 -8.99 -13.60 -7.96
C LEU A 114 -10.40 -13.04 -8.21
N PRO A 115 -11.41 -13.90 -8.42
CA PRO A 115 -12.79 -13.46 -8.29
C PRO A 115 -13.09 -13.21 -6.81
N PHE A 116 -13.64 -12.03 -6.51
CA PHE A 116 -14.07 -11.67 -5.16
C PHE A 116 -15.52 -11.24 -5.16
N ARG A 117 -16.32 -11.86 -4.30
CA ARG A 117 -17.70 -11.48 -4.05
C ARG A 117 -17.83 -11.05 -2.60
N GLU A 118 -18.19 -9.79 -2.42
CA GLU A 118 -18.59 -9.29 -1.11
C GLU A 118 -19.97 -9.86 -0.75
N SER A 119 -20.23 -10.12 0.53
CA SER A 119 -21.51 -10.68 0.97
C SER A 119 -22.68 -9.82 0.49
N GLY A 120 -23.67 -10.43 -0.17
CA GLY A 120 -24.84 -9.75 -0.71
C GLY A 120 -25.04 -10.02 -2.20
N GLU A 121 -25.80 -9.14 -2.85
CA GLU A 121 -26.21 -9.28 -4.26
C GLU A 121 -25.26 -8.60 -5.27
N LEU A 122 -24.16 -8.00 -4.80
CA LEU A 122 -23.23 -7.33 -5.69
C LEU A 122 -22.49 -8.33 -6.61
N PRO A 123 -22.24 -7.96 -7.88
CA PRO A 123 -21.48 -8.80 -8.79
C PRO A 123 -20.07 -9.05 -8.27
N ALA A 124 -19.50 -10.20 -8.65
CA ALA A 124 -18.11 -10.50 -8.35
C ALA A 124 -17.20 -9.49 -9.07
N ARG A 125 -16.15 -9.06 -8.37
CA ARG A 125 -15.09 -8.17 -8.88
C ARG A 125 -13.82 -8.94 -9.14
N LEU A 126 -13.01 -8.47 -10.08
CA LEU A 126 -11.68 -9.00 -10.30
C LEU A 126 -10.71 -8.25 -9.39
N VAL A 127 -10.08 -8.98 -8.47
CA VAL A 127 -9.13 -8.41 -7.52
C VAL A 127 -7.77 -9.09 -7.62
N TYR A 128 -6.77 -8.48 -7.01
CA TYR A 128 -5.46 -9.08 -6.79
C TYR A 128 -5.08 -8.95 -5.31
N PRO A 129 -4.31 -9.91 -4.78
CA PRO A 129 -3.87 -9.84 -3.39
C PRO A 129 -2.70 -8.86 -3.24
N VAL A 130 -2.75 -8.09 -2.16
CA VAL A 130 -1.63 -7.31 -1.65
C VAL A 130 -1.28 -7.81 -0.26
N TYR A 131 0.00 -8.09 -0.05
CA TYR A 131 0.54 -8.58 1.21
C TYR A 131 1.16 -7.42 1.98
N ILE A 132 0.69 -7.22 3.20
CA ILE A 132 1.32 -6.35 4.20
C ILE A 132 2.20 -7.27 5.06
N VAL A 133 3.50 -7.24 4.81
CA VAL A 133 4.45 -8.24 5.28
C VAL A 133 5.27 -7.69 6.45
N ASN A 134 5.39 -8.47 7.52
CA ASN A 134 6.34 -8.21 8.59
C ASN A 134 7.55 -9.15 8.48
N SER A 135 8.57 -8.68 7.77
CA SER A 135 9.87 -9.36 7.64
C SER A 135 10.82 -9.04 8.81
N THR A 136 10.42 -8.20 9.75
CA THR A 136 11.30 -7.72 10.83
C THR A 136 11.25 -8.65 12.04
N PRO A 137 12.24 -8.59 12.95
CA PRO A 137 12.27 -9.46 14.12
C PRO A 137 11.31 -8.99 15.24
N ARG A 138 10.56 -7.90 15.04
CA ARG A 138 9.63 -7.35 16.03
C ARG A 138 8.20 -7.34 15.50
N ALA A 139 7.24 -7.42 16.41
CA ALA A 139 5.84 -7.24 16.04
C ALA A 139 5.61 -5.81 15.51
N LYS A 140 4.73 -5.67 14.53
CA LYS A 140 4.26 -4.39 13.99
C LYS A 140 2.76 -4.29 14.16
N LEU A 141 2.26 -3.07 14.24
CA LEU A 141 0.84 -2.79 14.39
C LEU A 141 0.28 -2.33 13.04
N LEU A 142 -0.91 -2.81 12.70
CA LEU A 142 -1.68 -2.36 11.55
C LEU A 142 -3.04 -1.86 12.03
N CYS A 143 -3.35 -0.61 11.72
CA CYS A 143 -4.65 -0.02 11.99
C CYS A 143 -5.60 -0.23 10.81
N GLY A 144 -6.87 -0.37 11.12
CA GLY A 144 -7.92 -0.38 10.12
C GLY A 144 -9.29 -0.19 10.75
N LYS A 145 -10.32 -0.34 9.94
CA LYS A 145 -11.71 -0.18 10.34
C LYS A 145 -12.55 -1.27 9.72
N ASP A 146 -13.54 -1.77 10.45
CA ASP A 146 -14.45 -2.84 10.03
C ASP A 146 -13.67 -4.02 9.43
N SER A 147 -13.77 -4.23 8.11
CA SER A 147 -13.02 -5.25 7.38
C SER A 147 -12.11 -4.67 6.30
N TRP A 148 -11.54 -3.48 6.49
CA TRP A 148 -10.68 -2.81 5.52
C TRP A 148 -9.52 -2.03 6.17
N THR A 149 -8.51 -1.73 5.35
CA THR A 149 -7.37 -0.87 5.72
C THR A 149 -7.39 0.42 4.90
N TYR A 150 -6.70 1.44 5.39
CA TYR A 150 -6.62 2.75 4.75
C TYR A 150 -5.64 2.76 3.56
N ALA A 151 -5.99 2.05 2.49
CA ALA A 151 -5.17 1.95 1.29
C ALA A 151 -5.90 2.47 0.05
N ILE A 152 -5.13 3.03 -0.89
CA ILE A 152 -5.59 3.43 -2.23
C ILE A 152 -4.55 3.05 -3.27
N GLN A 153 -5.00 2.88 -4.51
CA GLN A 153 -4.15 2.80 -5.68
C GLN A 153 -3.82 4.20 -6.19
N GLU A 154 -2.55 4.35 -6.59
CA GLU A 154 -2.03 5.49 -7.35
C GLU A 154 -1.55 5.00 -8.71
N ALA A 155 -1.63 5.87 -9.71
CA ALA A 155 -1.09 5.63 -11.03
C ALA A 155 -0.20 6.80 -11.46
N ARG A 156 0.76 6.53 -12.36
CA ARG A 156 1.49 7.61 -13.03
C ARG A 156 0.62 8.22 -14.13
N ASP A 157 0.47 9.54 -14.11
CA ASP A 157 -0.16 10.27 -15.20
C ASP A 157 0.79 10.41 -16.41
N ARG A 158 0.33 11.06 -17.49
CA ARG A 158 1.14 11.31 -18.70
C ARG A 158 2.39 12.17 -18.45
N THR A 159 2.42 12.94 -17.36
CA THR A 159 3.58 13.75 -16.96
C THR A 159 4.56 12.95 -16.09
N GLY A 160 4.23 11.69 -15.76
CA GLY A 160 5.03 10.82 -14.90
C GLY A 160 4.79 11.04 -13.41
N GLN A 161 3.84 11.89 -13.02
CA GLN A 161 3.52 12.16 -11.62
C GLN A 161 2.58 11.10 -11.06
N TRP A 162 2.80 10.72 -9.80
CA TRP A 162 1.91 9.81 -9.10
C TRP A 162 0.65 10.54 -8.66
N ARG A 163 -0.52 10.05 -9.10
CA ARG A 163 -1.83 10.58 -8.76
C ARG A 163 -2.72 9.45 -8.22
N PRO A 164 -3.58 9.72 -7.22
CA PRO A 164 -4.59 8.77 -6.78
C PRO A 164 -5.58 8.49 -7.91
N ILE A 165 -5.95 7.23 -8.06
CA ILE A 165 -7.07 6.76 -8.92
C ILE A 165 -8.23 6.21 -8.08
N GLU A 166 -8.06 6.28 -6.75
CA GLU A 166 -8.96 5.85 -5.71
C GLU A 166 -8.92 6.84 -4.56
N SER A 167 -10.00 6.89 -3.79
CA SER A 167 -10.11 7.67 -2.57
C SER A 167 -10.65 6.84 -1.42
N LYS A 168 -10.51 7.37 -0.20
CA LYS A 168 -11.08 6.81 1.01
C LYS A 168 -12.61 6.63 0.83
N GLY A 169 -13.07 5.41 1.10
CA GLY A 169 -14.49 5.06 1.17
C GLY A 169 -15.28 5.94 2.14
N PRO A 170 -16.60 6.10 1.94
CA PRO A 170 -17.43 6.82 2.89
C PRO A 170 -17.40 6.12 4.26
N GLU A 171 -17.01 6.85 5.30
CA GLU A 171 -17.12 6.39 6.68
C GLU A 171 -18.47 6.83 7.25
N SER A 172 -19.32 5.86 7.61
CA SER A 172 -20.48 6.10 8.46
C SER A 172 -20.19 5.56 9.85
N CYS A 173 -20.35 6.42 10.87
CA CYS A 173 -20.29 6.11 12.31
C CYS A 173 -18.88 5.75 12.85
N GLY A 174 -18.47 6.40 13.95
CA GLY A 174 -17.15 6.31 14.58
C GLY A 174 -16.82 5.01 15.33
N ASN A 175 -17.41 3.88 14.93
CA ASN A 175 -17.19 2.57 15.54
C ASN A 175 -16.37 1.64 14.63
N GLY A 176 -15.83 0.54 15.16
CA GLY A 176 -15.23 -0.52 14.34
C GLY A 176 -13.77 -0.30 13.94
N GLU A 177 -13.09 0.71 14.48
CA GLU A 177 -11.63 0.78 14.40
C GLU A 177 -10.98 -0.38 15.17
N TRP A 178 -9.86 -0.86 14.64
CA TRP A 178 -9.09 -1.93 15.26
C TRP A 178 -7.60 -1.76 15.00
N ILE A 179 -6.81 -2.37 15.89
CA ILE A 179 -5.36 -2.51 15.74
C ILE A 179 -5.06 -4.00 15.70
N LEU A 180 -4.31 -4.41 14.68
CA LEU A 180 -3.90 -5.79 14.47
C LEU A 180 -2.39 -5.91 14.67
N LYS A 181 -2.00 -6.79 15.59
CA LYS A 181 -0.59 -7.15 15.80
C LYS A 181 -0.14 -8.16 14.74
N ILE A 182 0.87 -7.79 13.97
CA ILE A 182 1.52 -8.63 12.97
C ILE A 182 2.88 -9.06 13.53
N ARG A 183 3.02 -10.31 13.95
CA ARG A 183 4.29 -10.84 14.49
C ARG A 183 5.32 -11.02 13.37
N PRO A 184 6.61 -11.19 13.72
CA PRO A 184 7.63 -11.61 12.75
C PRO A 184 7.16 -12.82 11.95
N ARG A 185 7.39 -12.80 10.63
CA ARG A 185 6.97 -13.87 9.70
C ARG A 185 5.46 -14.07 9.59
N GLN A 186 4.70 -13.01 9.88
CA GLN A 186 3.29 -12.92 9.55
C GLN A 186 3.05 -11.85 8.49
N MET A 187 1.93 -12.01 7.80
CA MET A 187 1.43 -11.09 6.80
C MET A 187 -0.06 -10.86 6.98
N VAL A 188 -0.55 -9.77 6.42
CA VAL A 188 -1.98 -9.51 6.23
C VAL A 188 -2.27 -9.46 4.74
N VAL A 189 -3.39 -10.05 4.33
CA VAL A 189 -3.83 -10.03 2.94
C VAL A 189 -4.97 -9.03 2.75
N LEU A 190 -4.74 -8.10 1.83
CA LEU A 190 -5.70 -7.12 1.33
C LEU A 190 -6.09 -7.52 -0.10
N LEU A 191 -7.37 -7.43 -0.45
CA LEU A 191 -7.85 -7.61 -1.81
C LEU A 191 -8.13 -6.25 -2.45
N VAL A 192 -7.48 -6.01 -3.59
CA VAL A 192 -7.49 -4.73 -4.29
C VAL A 192 -8.04 -4.91 -5.70
N ASP A 193 -8.89 -3.99 -6.15
CA ASP A 193 -9.55 -4.07 -7.46
C ASP A 193 -8.58 -3.95 -8.63
N LYS A 194 -8.74 -4.81 -9.64
CA LYS A 194 -8.11 -4.62 -10.95
C LYS A 194 -8.97 -3.70 -11.80
N TYR A 195 -8.34 -2.70 -12.41
CA TYR A 195 -8.97 -1.80 -13.36
C TYR A 195 -8.68 -2.22 -14.81
N GLN A 196 -9.54 -1.74 -15.72
CA GLN A 196 -9.30 -1.73 -17.16
C GLN A 196 -9.43 -0.33 -17.73
N GLY A 197 -8.84 -0.14 -18.90
CA GLY A 197 -8.98 1.06 -19.72
C GLY A 197 -7.91 1.08 -20.81
N SER A 198 -7.87 2.14 -21.59
CA SER A 198 -6.95 2.28 -22.73
C SER A 198 -5.56 2.80 -22.33
N PHE A 199 -5.38 3.26 -21.09
CA PHE A 199 -4.13 3.87 -20.65
C PHE A 199 -3.29 2.89 -19.83
N LYS A 200 -2.22 2.38 -20.45
CA LYS A 200 -1.20 1.58 -19.77
C LYS A 200 -0.30 2.49 -18.94
N THR A 201 -0.15 2.18 -17.66
CA THR A 201 0.70 2.98 -16.76
C THR A 201 1.31 2.13 -15.65
N ARG A 202 2.17 2.75 -14.85
CA ARG A 202 2.65 2.19 -13.59
C ARG A 202 1.66 2.51 -12.48
N LEU A 203 1.24 1.48 -11.78
CA LEU A 203 0.41 1.53 -10.59
C LEU A 203 1.27 1.27 -9.35
N ARG A 204 0.80 1.71 -8.19
CA ARG A 204 1.31 1.30 -6.88
C ARG A 204 0.20 1.40 -5.84
N LEU A 205 0.35 0.67 -4.74
CA LEU A 205 -0.53 0.83 -3.59
C LEU A 205 0.12 1.76 -2.56
N ARG A 206 -0.68 2.69 -2.03
CA ARG A 206 -0.34 3.49 -0.85
C ARG A 206 -1.20 3.03 0.31
N LEU A 207 -0.59 2.81 1.47
CA LEU A 207 -1.26 2.50 2.73
C LEU A 207 -0.93 3.57 3.77
N SER A 208 -1.96 4.11 4.41
CA SER A 208 -1.84 4.89 5.64
C SER A 208 -1.99 3.96 6.83
N ASN A 209 -1.07 4.04 7.78
CA ASN A 209 -1.15 3.28 9.02
C ASN A 209 -0.73 4.19 10.19
N GLY A 210 -1.72 4.86 10.78
CA GLY A 210 -1.44 5.90 11.75
C GLY A 210 -0.64 7.05 11.12
N ASN A 211 0.48 7.42 11.73
CA ASN A 211 1.40 8.44 11.21
C ASN A 211 2.38 7.92 10.15
N SER A 212 2.36 6.61 9.85
CA SER A 212 3.25 6.01 8.85
C SER A 212 2.55 5.88 7.50
N GLN A 213 3.32 6.06 6.43
CA GLN A 213 2.89 5.80 5.07
C GLN A 213 3.77 4.73 4.44
N TYR A 214 3.13 3.76 3.81
CA TYR A 214 3.78 2.68 3.08
C TYR A 214 3.39 2.74 1.62
N VAL A 215 4.34 2.45 0.74
CA VAL A 215 4.11 2.45 -0.71
C VAL A 215 4.72 1.17 -1.28
N SER A 216 3.93 0.46 -2.10
CA SER A 216 4.43 -0.74 -2.77
C SER A 216 5.45 -0.41 -3.86
N ALA A 217 6.21 -1.41 -4.29
CA ALA A 217 6.87 -1.35 -5.58
C ALA A 217 5.85 -1.07 -6.69
N ALA A 218 6.29 -0.40 -7.76
CA ALA A 218 5.45 -0.11 -8.90
C ALA A 218 5.25 -1.37 -9.76
N TYR A 219 4.04 -1.53 -10.32
CA TYR A 219 3.67 -2.61 -11.25
C TYR A 219 2.94 -2.04 -12.46
N GLU A 220 2.95 -2.75 -13.58
CA GLU A 220 2.22 -2.32 -14.77
C GLU A 220 0.74 -2.67 -14.66
N GLY A 221 -0.13 -1.77 -15.11
CA GLY A 221 -1.56 -1.99 -15.19
C GLY A 221 -2.25 -1.07 -16.18
N TRP A 222 -3.57 -1.16 -16.23
CA TRP A 222 -4.41 -0.42 -17.16
C TRP A 222 -5.51 0.33 -16.40
N ILE A 223 -5.74 1.58 -16.78
CA ILE A 223 -6.82 2.42 -16.25
C ILE A 223 -7.45 3.23 -17.38
N SER A 224 -8.58 3.87 -17.09
CA SER A 224 -9.00 5.03 -17.87
C SER A 224 -8.27 6.27 -17.36
N GLU A 225 -7.84 7.18 -18.24
CA GLU A 225 -7.26 8.46 -17.81
C GLU A 225 -8.27 9.33 -17.07
N THR A 226 -9.56 9.19 -17.37
CA THR A 226 -10.62 9.89 -16.64
C THR A 226 -10.69 9.45 -15.18
N GLN A 227 -10.09 8.31 -14.81
CA GLN A 227 -10.02 7.86 -13.42
C GLN A 227 -9.18 8.79 -12.51
N PHE A 228 -8.35 9.68 -13.07
CA PHE A 228 -7.67 10.72 -12.27
C PHE A 228 -8.60 11.86 -11.85
N LEU A 229 -9.80 11.97 -12.45
CA LEU A 229 -10.74 13.03 -12.17
C LEU A 229 -11.44 12.80 -10.82
N PRO A 230 -11.38 13.76 -9.88
CA PRO A 230 -12.20 13.67 -8.67
C PRO A 230 -13.69 13.65 -9.02
N THR A 231 -14.51 13.06 -8.17
CA THR A 231 -15.97 13.15 -8.25
C THR A 231 -16.45 14.58 -7.92
N GLN A 232 -17.71 14.91 -8.24
CA GLN A 232 -18.29 16.22 -7.87
C GLN A 232 -18.26 16.46 -6.35
N ARG A 233 -18.49 15.40 -5.55
CA ARG A 233 -18.43 15.47 -4.09
C ARG A 233 -17.02 15.84 -3.63
N GLU A 234 -16.01 15.16 -4.14
CA GLU A 234 -14.61 15.44 -3.78
C GLU A 234 -14.17 16.83 -4.23
N ARG A 235 -14.56 17.27 -5.43
CA ARG A 235 -14.32 18.65 -5.88
C ARG A 235 -14.87 19.68 -4.89
N ARG A 236 -16.10 19.50 -4.40
CA ARG A 236 -16.70 20.40 -3.40
C ARG A 236 -15.94 20.37 -2.06
N LEU A 237 -15.50 19.19 -1.62
CA LEU A 237 -14.72 19.05 -0.38
C LEU A 237 -13.35 19.74 -0.50
N LEU A 238 -12.63 19.50 -1.59
CA LEU A 238 -11.32 20.08 -1.87
C LEU A 238 -11.37 21.60 -2.05
N ALA A 239 -12.46 22.13 -2.63
CA ALA A 239 -12.68 23.56 -2.76
C ALA A 239 -12.94 24.24 -1.41
N LYS A 240 -13.59 23.54 -0.47
CA LYS A 240 -13.88 24.05 0.88
C LYS A 240 -12.67 23.96 1.80
N ASP A 241 -11.92 22.86 1.72
CA ASP A 241 -10.80 22.57 2.59
C ASP A 241 -9.69 21.84 1.82
N LYS A 242 -8.57 22.53 1.59
CA LYS A 242 -7.39 21.94 0.92
C LYS A 242 -6.74 20.84 1.75
N LEU A 243 -6.95 20.80 3.08
CA LEU A 243 -6.45 19.73 3.95
C LEU A 243 -7.25 18.44 3.79
N ALA A 244 -8.40 18.47 3.11
CA ALA A 244 -9.18 17.27 2.79
C ALA A 244 -8.38 16.25 1.98
N VAL A 245 -7.31 16.65 1.28
CA VAL A 245 -6.38 15.75 0.60
C VAL A 245 -5.79 14.70 1.55
N ALA A 246 -5.41 15.10 2.76
CA ALA A 246 -4.84 14.18 3.75
C ALA A 246 -5.83 13.09 4.14
N GLY A 247 -7.11 13.44 4.30
CA GLY A 247 -8.17 12.50 4.68
C GLY A 247 -8.68 11.64 3.52
N LEU A 248 -8.87 12.22 2.33
CA LEU A 248 -9.43 11.53 1.17
C LEU A 248 -8.43 10.64 0.44
N TYR A 249 -7.17 11.06 0.38
CA TYR A 249 -6.16 10.40 -0.45
C TYR A 249 -4.94 9.96 0.36
N TYR A 250 -5.03 9.97 1.69
CA TYR A 250 -3.92 9.63 2.58
C TYR A 250 -2.64 10.43 2.25
N GLY A 251 -2.83 11.71 1.93
CA GLY A 251 -1.75 12.64 1.55
C GLY A 251 -1.28 12.55 0.10
N ALA A 252 -1.84 11.65 -0.73
CA ALA A 252 -1.57 11.66 -2.17
C ALA A 252 -2.27 12.86 -2.84
N LEU A 253 -1.55 13.59 -3.67
CA LEU A 253 -2.10 14.76 -4.35
C LEU A 253 -2.95 14.31 -5.56
N PRO A 254 -4.28 14.53 -5.57
CA PRO A 254 -5.09 14.32 -6.76
C PRO A 254 -4.57 15.17 -7.92
N ALA A 255 -4.92 14.80 -9.16
CA ALA A 255 -4.73 15.73 -10.26
C ALA A 255 -5.42 17.04 -9.87
N LEU A 256 -4.67 18.16 -9.95
CA LEU A 256 -5.20 19.46 -9.55
C LEU A 256 -6.47 19.72 -10.36
N ILE A 257 -7.48 20.31 -9.71
CA ILE A 257 -8.74 20.73 -10.34
C ILE A 257 -8.44 21.54 -11.62
N ASP A 258 -7.35 22.33 -11.61
CA ASP A 258 -6.93 23.20 -12.72
C ASP A 258 -6.03 22.50 -13.76
N SER A 259 -5.44 21.33 -13.43
CA SER A 259 -4.67 20.51 -14.39
C SER A 259 -5.55 19.57 -15.21
N LEU A 260 -6.82 19.48 -14.85
CA LEU A 260 -7.87 18.72 -15.53
C LEU A 260 -8.81 19.60 -16.36
N ASP A 261 -8.47 20.89 -16.53
CA ASP A 261 -8.75 21.59 -17.78
C ASP A 261 -7.96 20.87 -18.88
N LEU A 262 -8.49 19.71 -19.24
CA LEU A 262 -8.38 19.15 -20.57
C LEU A 262 -8.60 20.33 -21.50
N ARG A 263 -7.51 20.81 -22.09
CA ARG A 263 -7.53 21.72 -23.24
C ARG A 263 -8.73 21.34 -24.08
N GLU A 264 -9.70 22.24 -24.10
CA GLU A 264 -10.79 22.30 -25.05
C GLU A 264 -11.44 20.93 -25.34
N ARG A 265 -12.69 20.77 -24.93
CA ARG A 265 -13.62 20.10 -25.84
C ARG A 265 -13.60 20.93 -27.14
N GLN A 266 -12.68 20.61 -28.05
CA GLN A 266 -12.77 20.93 -29.46
C GLN A 266 -13.95 20.12 -30.00
N THR A 267 -15.16 20.54 -29.64
CA THR A 267 -16.30 20.37 -30.51
C THR A 267 -16.20 21.48 -31.56
N PRO A 268 -15.95 21.17 -32.84
CA PRO A 268 -16.22 22.15 -33.88
C PRO A 268 -17.73 22.42 -33.83
N HIS A 269 -18.10 23.66 -33.53
CA HIS A 269 -19.41 24.15 -33.92
C HIS A 269 -19.44 24.17 -35.45
N ASN A 270 -20.07 23.16 -36.04
CA ASN A 270 -20.72 23.28 -37.33
C ASN A 270 -22.17 23.72 -37.10
#